data_AF-A0A3D2S593-F1
#
_entry.id   AF-A0A3D2S593-F1
#
_cell.length_a   1.000
_cell.length_b   1.000
_cell.length_c   1.000
_cell.angle_alpha   90.00
_cell.angle_beta   90.00
_cell.angle_gamma   90.00
#
_symmetry.space_group_name_H-M   'P 1'
#
loop_
_entity.id
_entity.type
_entity.pdbx_description
1 polymer ?
#
loop_
_entity_poly.entity_id
_entity_poly.type
_entity_poly.pdbx_seq_one_letter_code
_entity_poly.pdbx_strand_id
1 'polypeptide(L)'
;YKGNQVKENNRFRYIDHASGLTDIQLDSIEQYSLRISSHLEDVLGISWNKKYDYHLYKSTEIKGLMLNNTAPAHVNFSNMSVHGVYEHEFGEHYAGAESQLLLREMLGMPKVLSMEMGAAAYFNEKWEEQGAIYWGLLLYHAGAAPDLATLLNNEKAEIISPLLRTAAAAVWVQFLLETLSKDDFKRLYTTAGTSYWMPYAKAYEAYVDSLLQDFKRLPTAASDYGFLKGFNFAHEGYEVYNGYIGTEAALSLKELRTTGCNALAIIPYTYTGELKKPAPFPFVQSAGAENDASVIKSAHVASELGMKVLLKPQIWSWKGWPGDFEMSSQEDWGLFFQYYSNWIYHYALLAEMYHMDMFCAGVEFQQATLQQPEAWKHIIHVIK
;
A
#
# COMPACT_ATOMS: atom_id res chain seq x y z
N TYR A 1 26.41 6.18 9.78
CA TYR A 1 26.68 4.73 9.85
C TYR A 1 27.30 4.30 8.53
N LYS A 2 28.56 3.88 8.54
CA LYS A 2 29.24 3.37 7.34
C LYS A 2 28.94 1.88 7.28
N GLY A 3 27.88 1.50 6.56
CA GLY A 3 27.56 0.09 6.33
C GLY A 3 28.69 -0.63 5.57
N ASN A 4 28.68 -1.96 5.58
CA ASN A 4 29.69 -2.78 4.91
C ASN A 4 29.07 -3.45 3.68
N GLN A 5 29.79 -3.45 2.56
CA GLN A 5 29.37 -4.25 1.41
C GLN A 5 29.49 -5.74 1.79
N VAL A 6 28.38 -6.45 1.75
CA VAL A 6 28.30 -7.89 2.10
C VAL A 6 28.14 -8.78 0.87
N LYS A 7 27.56 -8.24 -0.20
CA LYS A 7 27.28 -8.97 -1.43
C LYS A 7 27.15 -8.02 -2.62
N GLU A 8 27.23 -8.54 -3.84
CA GLU A 8 26.87 -7.78 -5.04
C GLU A 8 26.43 -8.71 -6.17
N ASN A 9 25.54 -8.19 -7.02
CA ASN A 9 25.21 -8.79 -8.30
C ASN A 9 25.50 -7.78 -9.44
N ASN A 10 24.95 -8.02 -10.64
CA ASN A 10 25.17 -7.15 -11.80
C ASN A 10 24.45 -5.79 -11.74
N ARG A 11 23.62 -5.55 -10.72
CA ARG A 11 22.75 -4.37 -10.59
C ARG A 11 22.89 -3.66 -9.25
N PHE A 12 23.15 -4.39 -8.18
CA PHE A 12 23.18 -3.88 -6.82
C PHE A 12 24.44 -4.31 -6.07
N ARG A 13 24.96 -3.39 -5.26
CA ARG A 13 25.90 -3.62 -4.16
C ARG A 13 25.10 -3.60 -2.87
N TYR A 14 25.07 -4.71 -2.14
CA TYR A 14 24.33 -4.82 -0.89
C TYR A 14 25.20 -4.33 0.25
N ILE A 15 24.74 -3.26 0.91
CA ILE A 15 25.43 -2.58 2.00
C ILE A 15 24.65 -2.84 3.28
N ASP A 16 25.20 -3.68 4.15
CA ASP A 16 24.60 -4.03 5.42
C ASP A 16 24.93 -3.01 6.51
N HIS A 17 23.91 -2.56 7.23
CA HIS A 17 24.02 -1.69 8.40
C HIS A 17 23.81 -2.46 9.71
N ALA A 18 24.50 -3.60 9.84
CA ALA A 18 24.38 -4.53 10.96
C ALA A 18 22.95 -5.07 11.13
N SER A 19 22.33 -5.49 10.02
CA SER A 19 21.00 -6.07 10.02
C SER A 19 20.92 -7.42 10.75
N GLY A 20 22.02 -8.17 10.77
CA GLY A 20 22.05 -9.53 11.28
C GLY A 20 21.45 -10.56 10.33
N LEU A 21 21.30 -10.23 9.04
CA LEU A 21 20.81 -11.15 8.02
C LEU A 21 21.75 -12.34 7.85
N THR A 22 21.16 -13.52 7.69
CA THR A 22 21.85 -14.76 7.33
C THR A 22 22.20 -14.77 5.84
N ASP A 23 23.16 -15.61 5.45
CA ASP A 23 23.53 -15.80 4.03
C ASP A 23 22.32 -16.21 3.18
N ILE A 24 21.43 -17.05 3.71
CA ILE A 24 20.19 -17.49 3.02
C ILE A 24 19.26 -16.30 2.74
N GLN A 25 19.12 -15.38 3.70
CA GLN A 25 18.29 -14.19 3.51
C GLN A 25 18.93 -13.22 2.50
N LEU A 26 20.25 -13.05 2.54
CA LEU A 26 20.98 -12.25 1.55
C LEU A 26 20.89 -12.87 0.14
N ASP A 27 20.92 -14.19 0.03
CA ASP A 27 20.68 -14.93 -1.21
C ASP A 27 19.27 -14.67 -1.74
N SER A 28 18.25 -14.78 -0.89
CA SER A 28 16.84 -14.49 -1.22
C SER A 28 16.66 -13.07 -1.77
N ILE A 29 17.18 -12.04 -1.08
CA ILE A 29 17.12 -10.64 -1.51
C ILE A 29 17.83 -10.44 -2.86
N GLU A 30 19.02 -11.03 -3.02
CA GLU A 30 19.76 -10.92 -4.26
C GLU A 30 18.99 -11.53 -5.44
N GLN A 31 18.52 -12.76 -5.27
CA GLN A 31 17.76 -13.48 -6.30
C GLN A 31 16.48 -12.73 -6.66
N TYR A 32 15.79 -12.16 -5.68
CA TYR A 32 14.61 -11.34 -5.92
C TYR A 32 14.92 -10.11 -6.78
N SER A 33 15.94 -9.33 -6.42
CA SER A 33 16.30 -8.15 -7.22
C SER A 33 16.80 -8.51 -8.63
N LEU A 34 17.44 -9.68 -8.80
CA LEU A 34 17.84 -10.19 -10.11
C LEU A 34 16.63 -10.49 -10.98
N ARG A 35 15.65 -11.23 -10.45
CA ARG A 35 14.40 -11.54 -11.16
C ARG A 35 13.70 -10.27 -11.65
N ILE A 36 13.54 -9.28 -10.77
CA ILE A 36 12.95 -7.97 -11.14
C ILE A 36 13.75 -7.32 -12.28
N SER A 37 15.06 -7.22 -12.11
CA SER A 37 15.90 -6.52 -13.09
C SER A 37 15.90 -7.21 -14.46
N SER A 38 15.96 -8.55 -14.49
CA SER A 38 15.93 -9.32 -15.73
C SER A 38 14.56 -9.23 -16.42
N HIS A 39 13.48 -9.37 -15.66
CA HIS A 39 12.13 -9.23 -16.21
C HIS A 39 11.92 -7.85 -16.85
N LEU A 40 12.38 -6.80 -16.16
CA LEU A 40 12.31 -5.44 -16.67
C LEU A 40 13.13 -5.27 -17.96
N GLU A 41 14.37 -5.77 -18.00
CA GLU A 41 15.26 -5.67 -19.16
C GLU A 41 14.64 -6.35 -20.38
N ASP A 42 14.08 -7.55 -20.18
CA ASP A 42 13.43 -8.34 -21.22
C ASP A 42 12.20 -7.63 -21.78
N VAL A 43 11.32 -7.13 -20.90
CA VAL A 43 10.08 -6.45 -21.31
C VAL A 43 10.38 -5.14 -22.03
N LEU A 44 11.30 -4.31 -21.52
CA LEU A 44 11.60 -3.01 -22.13
C LEU A 44 12.64 -3.06 -23.26
N GLY A 45 13.34 -4.18 -23.42
CA GLY A 45 14.42 -4.35 -24.41
C GLY A 45 15.58 -3.39 -24.13
N ILE A 46 15.99 -3.30 -22.86
CA ILE A 46 17.08 -2.42 -22.40
C ILE A 46 18.20 -3.29 -21.81
N SER A 47 19.45 -2.85 -21.93
CA SER A 47 20.60 -3.50 -21.30
C SER A 47 21.31 -2.56 -20.34
N TRP A 48 21.79 -3.13 -19.24
CA TRP A 48 22.25 -2.36 -18.10
C TRP A 48 23.69 -2.66 -17.65
N ASN A 49 24.47 -1.60 -17.41
CA ASN A 49 25.92 -1.71 -17.11
C ASN A 49 26.39 -0.99 -15.82
N LYS A 50 25.48 -0.46 -14.98
CA LYS A 50 25.83 0.28 -13.74
C LYS A 50 25.45 -0.52 -12.49
N LYS A 51 26.00 -0.22 -11.32
CA LYS A 51 25.53 -0.78 -10.05
C LYS A 51 25.06 0.32 -9.11
N TYR A 52 24.03 0.02 -8.33
CA TYR A 52 23.50 0.89 -7.29
C TYR A 52 23.67 0.30 -5.90
N ASP A 53 23.58 1.16 -4.91
CA ASP A 53 23.66 0.74 -3.53
C ASP A 53 22.28 0.29 -3.05
N TYR A 54 22.25 -0.88 -2.43
CA TYR A 54 21.09 -1.41 -1.72
C TYR A 54 21.46 -1.49 -0.23
N HIS A 55 20.95 -0.55 0.55
CA HIS A 55 21.15 -0.48 1.99
C HIS A 55 20.16 -1.38 2.74
N LEU A 56 20.70 -2.31 3.53
CA LEU A 56 19.93 -3.26 4.32
C LEU A 56 19.96 -2.88 5.80
N TYR A 57 18.78 -2.82 6.41
CA TYR A 57 18.58 -2.48 7.83
C TYR A 57 17.95 -3.64 8.58
N LYS A 58 18.19 -3.69 9.89
CA LYS A 58 17.73 -4.76 10.79
C LYS A 58 16.20 -4.91 10.81
N SER A 59 15.47 -3.80 10.85
CA SER A 59 14.02 -3.77 10.93
C SER A 59 13.49 -2.42 10.47
N THR A 60 12.20 -2.35 10.18
CA THR A 60 11.48 -1.10 9.89
C THR A 60 11.60 -0.10 11.03
N GLU A 61 11.64 -0.55 12.28
CA GLU A 61 11.92 0.28 13.47
C GLU A 61 13.31 0.93 13.38
N ILE A 62 14.37 0.14 13.20
CA ILE A 62 15.75 0.68 13.12
C ILE A 62 15.91 1.60 11.91
N LYS A 63 15.36 1.23 10.76
CA LYS A 63 15.33 2.07 9.56
C LYS A 63 14.59 3.38 9.83
N GLY A 64 13.43 3.32 10.49
CA GLY A 64 12.64 4.46 10.91
C GLY A 64 13.40 5.41 11.82
N LEU A 65 14.09 4.88 12.84
CA LEU A 65 14.94 5.66 13.74
C LEU A 65 16.14 6.32 13.02
N MET A 66 16.71 5.65 12.02
CA MET A 66 17.88 6.15 11.30
C MET A 66 17.55 7.15 10.19
N LEU A 67 16.43 6.95 9.49
CA LEU A 67 16.08 7.66 8.25
C LEU A 67 14.79 8.46 8.34
N ASN A 68 14.07 8.39 9.47
CA ASN A 68 12.72 8.92 9.61
C ASN A 68 11.75 8.37 8.54
N ASN A 69 11.91 7.09 8.19
CA ASN A 69 11.12 6.39 7.18
C ASN A 69 10.93 4.91 7.54
N THR A 70 9.69 4.52 7.81
CA THR A 70 9.32 3.16 8.25
C THR A 70 8.80 2.27 7.12
N ALA A 71 8.75 2.76 5.88
CA ALA A 71 8.35 1.91 4.76
C ALA A 71 9.31 0.71 4.66
N PRO A 72 8.84 -0.50 4.34
CA PRO A 72 9.73 -1.66 4.25
C PRO A 72 10.87 -1.46 3.25
N ALA A 73 10.57 -0.85 2.09
CA ALA A 73 11.56 -0.43 1.10
C ALA A 73 11.25 0.98 0.58
N HIS A 74 12.29 1.77 0.24
CA HIS A 74 12.15 3.03 -0.49
C HIS A 74 13.37 3.34 -1.35
N VAL A 75 13.20 4.23 -2.34
CA VAL A 75 14.30 4.77 -3.15
C VAL A 75 14.72 6.13 -2.61
N ASN A 76 16.02 6.33 -2.44
CA ASN A 76 16.61 7.65 -2.29
C ASN A 76 17.10 8.13 -3.66
N PHE A 77 16.31 8.96 -4.32
CA PHE A 77 16.64 9.48 -5.65
C PHE A 77 17.82 10.47 -5.67
N SER A 78 18.21 11.05 -4.53
CA SER A 78 19.33 12.01 -4.48
C SER A 78 20.68 11.35 -4.73
N ASN A 79 20.83 10.08 -4.34
CA ASN A 79 22.04 9.29 -4.53
C ASN A 79 21.77 8.00 -5.32
N MET A 80 20.55 7.80 -5.83
CA MET A 80 20.11 6.60 -6.54
C MET A 80 20.46 5.32 -5.77
N SER A 81 19.89 5.17 -4.57
CA SER A 81 20.05 3.96 -3.74
C SER A 81 18.70 3.43 -3.26
N VAL A 82 18.65 2.12 -3.00
CA VAL A 82 17.50 1.46 -2.37
C VAL A 82 17.79 1.30 -0.88
N HIS A 83 16.79 1.51 -0.04
CA HIS A 83 16.86 1.27 1.40
C HIS A 83 15.74 0.31 1.79
N GLY A 84 16.10 -0.89 2.24
CA GLY A 84 15.16 -1.97 2.53
C GLY A 84 15.44 -2.69 3.85
N VAL A 85 14.45 -3.46 4.29
CA VAL A 85 14.54 -4.41 5.42
C VAL A 85 14.12 -5.78 4.94
N TYR A 86 14.43 -6.80 5.73
CA TYR A 86 13.91 -8.15 5.53
C TYR A 86 13.28 -8.61 6.85
N GLU A 87 11.98 -8.41 6.96
CA GLU A 87 11.16 -8.97 8.06
C GLU A 87 10.15 -9.95 7.45
N HIS A 88 9.47 -10.75 8.26
CA HIS A 88 8.68 -11.88 7.77
C HIS A 88 7.25 -11.48 7.35
N GLU A 89 6.60 -10.63 8.15
CA GLU A 89 5.35 -9.92 7.81
C GLU A 89 5.47 -9.09 6.53
N PHE A 90 6.72 -8.67 6.38
CA PHE A 90 7.47 -8.29 5.22
C PHE A 90 7.42 -9.31 4.02
N GLY A 91 8.48 -10.11 3.89
CA GLY A 91 8.66 -11.06 2.78
C GLY A 91 9.28 -10.41 1.54
N GLU A 92 9.33 -11.14 0.42
CA GLU A 92 9.92 -10.70 -0.86
C GLU A 92 8.93 -9.83 -1.70
N HIS A 93 7.99 -9.14 -1.08
CA HIS A 93 6.73 -8.74 -1.74
C HIS A 93 6.50 -7.21 -1.80
N TYR A 94 7.42 -6.37 -1.33
CA TYR A 94 7.19 -4.92 -1.21
C TYR A 94 7.34 -4.16 -2.51
N ALA A 95 6.50 -3.12 -2.63
CA ALA A 95 6.50 -1.83 -3.37
C ALA A 95 7.29 -1.64 -4.68
N GLY A 96 8.30 -2.46 -4.97
CA GLY A 96 9.11 -2.38 -6.17
C GLY A 96 10.11 -1.23 -6.11
N ALA A 97 10.76 -0.97 -4.97
CA ALA A 97 11.74 0.11 -4.86
C ALA A 97 12.92 -0.10 -5.85
N GLU A 98 13.33 -1.34 -6.04
CA GLU A 98 14.31 -1.75 -7.05
C GLU A 98 13.81 -1.40 -8.45
N SER A 99 12.58 -1.82 -8.78
CA SER A 99 11.92 -1.51 -10.05
C SER A 99 11.82 0.00 -10.26
N GLN A 100 11.40 0.75 -9.25
CA GLN A 100 11.23 2.20 -9.29
C GLN A 100 12.55 2.92 -9.55
N LEU A 101 13.62 2.53 -8.86
CA LEU A 101 14.95 3.09 -9.07
C LEU A 101 15.40 2.85 -10.51
N LEU A 102 15.30 1.59 -10.97
CA LEU A 102 15.72 1.21 -12.31
C LEU A 102 14.91 1.97 -13.37
N LEU A 103 13.56 1.96 -13.28
CA LEU A 103 12.66 2.71 -14.16
C LEU A 103 13.04 4.19 -14.23
N ARG A 104 13.33 4.82 -13.09
CA ARG A 104 13.72 6.23 -13.03
C ARG A 104 15.03 6.50 -13.77
N GLU A 105 16.04 5.64 -13.64
CA GLU A 105 17.27 5.84 -14.41
C GLU A 105 17.03 5.61 -15.91
N MET A 106 16.36 4.52 -16.30
CA MET A 106 16.29 4.15 -17.71
C MET A 106 15.37 5.06 -18.51
N LEU A 107 14.22 5.39 -17.95
CA LEU A 107 13.16 6.11 -18.65
C LEU A 107 13.15 7.59 -18.28
N GLY A 108 13.60 7.93 -17.08
CA GLY A 108 13.43 9.25 -16.49
C GLY A 108 12.14 9.36 -15.66
N MET A 109 11.85 10.56 -15.19
CA MET A 109 10.61 10.82 -14.43
C MET A 109 9.40 10.73 -15.35
N PRO A 110 8.33 9.98 -14.99
CA PRO A 110 7.16 9.88 -15.85
C PRO A 110 6.41 11.22 -15.94
N LYS A 111 5.65 11.40 -17.02
CA LYS A 111 4.74 12.54 -17.13
C LYS A 111 3.53 12.43 -16.20
N VAL A 112 3.07 11.20 -15.97
CA VAL A 112 1.97 10.85 -15.05
C VAL A 112 2.56 10.07 -13.88
N LEU A 113 2.44 10.57 -12.65
CA LEU A 113 3.15 10.03 -11.48
C LEU A 113 2.72 8.61 -11.12
N SER A 114 1.44 8.27 -11.32
CA SER A 114 0.93 6.92 -11.05
C SER A 114 1.57 5.85 -11.94
N MET A 115 2.11 6.21 -13.11
CA MET A 115 2.82 5.28 -14.00
C MET A 115 4.04 4.66 -13.36
N GLU A 116 4.82 5.42 -12.58
CA GLU A 116 6.03 4.88 -11.95
C GLU A 116 5.68 3.86 -10.87
N MET A 117 4.69 4.14 -10.04
CA MET A 117 4.25 3.19 -9.01
C MET A 117 3.60 1.95 -9.62
N GLY A 118 2.72 2.14 -10.60
CA GLY A 118 2.08 1.04 -11.32
C GLY A 118 3.10 0.15 -12.03
N ALA A 119 4.09 0.74 -12.69
CA ALA A 119 5.15 -0.01 -13.36
C ALA A 119 6.08 -0.70 -12.34
N ALA A 120 6.44 -0.03 -11.25
CA ALA A 120 7.25 -0.62 -10.20
C ALA A 120 6.58 -1.86 -9.59
N ALA A 121 5.27 -1.79 -9.36
CA ALA A 121 4.46 -2.89 -8.87
C ALA A 121 4.23 -3.97 -9.93
N TYR A 122 4.03 -3.62 -11.20
CA TYR A 122 3.90 -4.57 -12.31
C TYR A 122 5.13 -5.46 -12.47
N PHE A 123 6.33 -4.88 -12.43
CA PHE A 123 7.58 -5.65 -12.56
C PHE A 123 7.93 -6.46 -11.32
N ASN A 124 7.29 -6.16 -10.18
CA ASN A 124 7.33 -7.01 -9.01
C ASN A 124 6.20 -8.05 -9.08
N GLU A 125 6.51 -9.23 -9.64
CA GLU A 125 5.55 -10.34 -9.78
C GLU A 125 4.89 -10.79 -8.47
N LYS A 126 5.52 -10.46 -7.35
CA LYS A 126 5.05 -10.80 -6.01
C LYS A 126 4.59 -9.58 -5.21
N TRP A 127 4.29 -8.46 -5.86
CA TRP A 127 3.81 -7.27 -5.20
C TRP A 127 2.59 -7.59 -4.33
N GLU A 128 2.72 -7.39 -3.02
CA GLU A 128 1.73 -7.75 -1.99
C GLU A 128 1.26 -9.22 -2.13
N GLU A 129 2.21 -10.16 -2.24
CA GLU A 129 2.05 -11.63 -2.32
C GLU A 129 1.49 -12.16 -3.66
N GLN A 130 0.39 -11.58 -4.14
CA GLN A 130 -0.37 -12.07 -5.30
C GLN A 130 -0.02 -11.38 -6.62
N GLY A 131 0.75 -10.29 -6.57
CA GLY A 131 1.12 -9.48 -7.74
C GLY A 131 0.09 -8.38 -8.03
N ALA A 132 0.57 -7.27 -8.59
CA ALA A 132 -0.22 -6.05 -8.75
C ALA A 132 -1.43 -6.20 -9.68
N ILE A 133 -1.36 -7.09 -10.68
CA ILE A 133 -2.48 -7.35 -11.59
C ILE A 133 -3.64 -8.05 -10.89
N TYR A 134 -3.36 -9.02 -10.02
CA TYR A 134 -4.41 -9.68 -9.22
C TYR A 134 -5.16 -8.64 -8.37
N TRP A 135 -4.43 -7.81 -7.64
CA TRP A 135 -5.03 -6.78 -6.79
C TRP A 135 -5.76 -5.71 -7.59
N GLY A 136 -5.22 -5.30 -8.74
CA GLY A 136 -5.89 -4.36 -9.63
C GLY A 136 -7.21 -4.91 -10.15
N LEU A 137 -7.24 -6.16 -10.62
CA LEU A 137 -8.46 -6.82 -11.07
C LEU A 137 -9.47 -7.05 -9.94
N LEU A 138 -9.00 -7.34 -8.72
CA LEU A 138 -9.88 -7.40 -7.54
C LEU A 138 -10.59 -6.06 -7.30
N LEU A 139 -9.87 -4.95 -7.42
CA LEU A 139 -10.45 -3.62 -7.29
C LEU A 139 -11.46 -3.29 -8.39
N TYR A 140 -11.15 -3.65 -9.64
CA TYR A 140 -12.09 -3.45 -10.74
C TYR A 140 -13.35 -4.32 -10.58
N HIS A 141 -13.17 -5.60 -10.21
CA HIS A 141 -14.27 -6.52 -9.93
C HIS A 141 -15.19 -6.00 -8.81
N ALA A 142 -14.61 -5.45 -7.75
CA ALA A 142 -15.36 -4.90 -6.61
C ALA A 142 -15.98 -3.51 -6.89
N GLY A 143 -15.60 -2.83 -7.98
CA GLY A 143 -15.99 -1.43 -8.23
C GLY A 143 -15.27 -0.43 -7.33
N ALA A 144 -14.09 -0.79 -6.78
CA ALA A 144 -13.27 0.05 -5.91
C ALA A 144 -12.12 0.77 -6.65
N ALA A 145 -11.83 0.38 -7.90
CA ALA A 145 -10.75 0.98 -8.68
C ALA A 145 -11.06 2.43 -9.06
N PRO A 146 -10.07 3.35 -9.00
CA PRO A 146 -10.24 4.70 -9.53
C PRO A 146 -10.47 4.67 -11.04
N ASP A 147 -11.33 5.58 -11.53
CA ASP A 147 -11.50 5.79 -12.97
C ASP A 147 -10.19 6.27 -13.63
N LEU A 148 -10.04 6.06 -14.93
CA LEU A 148 -8.79 6.37 -15.65
C LEU A 148 -8.42 7.86 -15.58
N ALA A 149 -9.40 8.77 -15.63
CA ALA A 149 -9.13 10.20 -15.59
C ALA A 149 -8.58 10.61 -14.21
N THR A 150 -9.12 10.02 -13.14
CA THR A 150 -8.64 10.19 -11.76
C THR A 150 -7.27 9.55 -11.58
N LEU A 151 -7.07 8.32 -12.06
CA LEU A 151 -5.81 7.57 -11.97
C LEU A 151 -4.65 8.30 -12.66
N LEU A 152 -4.90 8.97 -13.78
CA LEU A 152 -3.89 9.67 -14.57
C LEU A 152 -3.75 11.15 -14.22
N ASN A 153 -4.44 11.65 -13.18
CA ASN A 153 -4.38 13.04 -12.77
C ASN A 153 -3.37 13.25 -11.62
N ASN A 154 -2.27 13.95 -11.93
CA ASN A 154 -1.23 14.26 -10.95
C ASN A 154 -1.70 15.17 -9.80
N GLU A 155 -2.66 16.07 -10.03
CA GLU A 155 -3.19 16.97 -8.99
C GLU A 155 -4.08 16.21 -7.99
N LYS A 156 -4.69 15.11 -8.44
CA LYS A 156 -5.46 14.21 -7.59
C LYS A 156 -4.64 13.07 -7.01
N ALA A 157 -3.35 12.99 -7.33
CA ALA A 157 -2.53 11.87 -6.90
C ALA A 157 -2.53 11.72 -5.38
N GLU A 158 -2.38 12.83 -4.63
CA GLU A 158 -2.30 12.82 -3.17
C GLU A 158 -3.62 12.49 -2.45
N ILE A 159 -4.76 12.66 -3.13
CA ILE A 159 -6.07 12.33 -2.55
C ILE A 159 -6.46 10.87 -2.80
N ILE A 160 -5.83 10.17 -3.73
CA ILE A 160 -6.12 8.76 -4.03
C ILE A 160 -5.27 7.89 -3.11
N SER A 161 -5.87 6.85 -2.55
CA SER A 161 -5.13 5.82 -1.80
C SER A 161 -3.90 5.34 -2.57
N PRO A 162 -2.70 5.33 -1.95
CA PRO A 162 -1.49 4.87 -2.60
C PRO A 162 -1.58 3.39 -3.02
N LEU A 163 -2.24 2.54 -2.21
CA LEU A 163 -2.45 1.12 -2.54
C LEU A 163 -3.40 0.95 -3.74
N LEU A 164 -4.57 1.60 -3.72
CA LEU A 164 -5.55 1.52 -4.81
C LEU A 164 -4.96 2.05 -6.12
N ARG A 165 -4.27 3.20 -6.04
CA ARG A 165 -3.59 3.82 -7.17
C ARG A 165 -2.53 2.90 -7.77
N THR A 166 -1.71 2.27 -6.94
CA THR A 166 -0.62 1.40 -7.39
C THR A 166 -1.16 0.17 -8.13
N ALA A 167 -2.12 -0.53 -7.52
CA ALA A 167 -2.73 -1.72 -8.12
C ALA A 167 -3.46 -1.40 -9.44
N ALA A 168 -4.28 -0.33 -9.47
CA ALA A 168 -4.97 0.08 -10.69
C ALA A 168 -4.00 0.58 -11.78
N ALA A 169 -2.95 1.32 -11.40
CA ALA A 169 -1.94 1.77 -12.35
C ALA A 169 -1.14 0.61 -12.94
N ALA A 170 -0.95 -0.49 -12.21
CA ALA A 170 -0.28 -1.68 -12.76
C ALA A 170 -1.09 -2.31 -13.90
N VAL A 171 -2.42 -2.38 -13.79
CA VAL A 171 -3.30 -2.86 -14.87
C VAL A 171 -3.26 -1.92 -16.07
N TRP A 172 -3.22 -0.61 -15.84
CA TRP A 172 -3.01 0.38 -16.91
C TRP A 172 -1.64 0.22 -17.59
N VAL A 173 -0.57 -0.01 -16.83
CA VAL A 173 0.77 -0.27 -17.39
C VAL A 173 0.78 -1.55 -18.22
N GLN A 174 0.12 -2.62 -17.76
CA GLN A 174 -0.03 -3.86 -18.53
C GLN A 174 -0.73 -3.60 -19.87
N PHE A 175 -1.87 -2.89 -19.85
CA PHE A 175 -2.58 -2.51 -21.08
C PHE A 175 -1.66 -1.78 -22.07
N LEU A 176 -0.85 -0.83 -21.58
CA LEU A 176 0.09 -0.09 -22.41
C LEU A 176 1.21 -0.96 -22.96
N LEU A 177 1.76 -1.88 -22.17
CA LEU A 177 2.81 -2.80 -22.61
C LEU A 177 2.30 -3.81 -23.66
N GLU A 178 1.03 -4.21 -23.58
CA GLU A 178 0.40 -5.13 -24.54
C GLU A 178 -0.09 -4.42 -25.81
N THR A 179 -0.38 -3.12 -25.73
CA THR A 179 -0.93 -2.33 -26.86
C THR A 179 0.14 -1.58 -27.64
N LEU A 180 1.21 -1.13 -26.98
CA LEU A 180 2.24 -0.27 -27.58
C LEU A 180 3.49 -1.07 -27.97
N SER A 181 4.25 -0.52 -28.92
CA SER A 181 5.63 -0.97 -29.12
C SER A 181 6.49 -0.61 -27.90
N LYS A 182 7.56 -1.36 -27.65
CA LYS A 182 8.51 -1.05 -26.55
C LYS A 182 9.03 0.39 -26.65
N ASP A 183 9.34 0.85 -27.85
CA ASP A 183 9.85 2.21 -28.09
C ASP A 183 8.81 3.28 -27.83
N ASP A 184 7.54 3.03 -28.20
CA ASP A 184 6.45 3.95 -27.88
C ASP A 184 6.15 3.98 -26.39
N PHE A 185 6.16 2.84 -25.69
CA PHE A 185 5.99 2.81 -24.24
C PHE A 185 7.06 3.67 -23.55
N LYS A 186 8.35 3.44 -23.86
CA LYS A 186 9.48 4.18 -23.27
C LYS A 186 9.38 5.68 -23.56
N ARG A 187 9.04 6.06 -24.79
CA ARG A 187 8.89 7.47 -25.19
C ARG A 187 7.70 8.13 -24.50
N LEU A 188 6.53 7.48 -24.54
CA LEU A 188 5.29 8.05 -24.02
C LEU A 188 5.28 8.12 -22.49
N TYR A 189 6.00 7.23 -21.79
CA TYR A 189 6.17 7.25 -20.35
C TYR A 189 6.56 8.64 -19.79
N THR A 190 7.47 9.34 -20.47
CA THR A 190 7.94 10.69 -20.05
C THR A 190 7.27 11.85 -20.78
N THR A 191 6.56 11.60 -21.89
CA THR A 191 5.99 12.68 -22.72
C THR A 191 4.47 12.80 -22.63
N ALA A 192 3.74 11.71 -22.38
CA ALA A 192 2.29 11.68 -22.50
C ALA A 192 1.58 11.94 -21.16
N GLY A 193 0.83 13.05 -21.10
CA GLY A 193 -0.01 13.41 -19.95
C GLY A 193 -1.43 12.88 -20.06
N THR A 194 -2.26 13.19 -19.06
CA THR A 194 -3.66 12.75 -18.96
C THR A 194 -4.46 12.95 -20.25
N SER A 195 -4.40 14.14 -20.86
CA SER A 195 -5.16 14.46 -22.08
C SER A 195 -4.77 13.61 -23.29
N TYR A 196 -3.51 13.18 -23.38
CA TYR A 196 -3.05 12.27 -24.43
C TYR A 196 -3.66 10.88 -24.28
N TRP A 197 -3.84 10.41 -23.04
CA TRP A 197 -4.32 9.08 -22.73
C TRP A 197 -5.83 8.93 -22.74
N MET A 198 -6.60 9.99 -22.51
CA MET A 198 -8.07 9.92 -22.48
C MET A 198 -8.73 9.30 -23.72
N PRO A 199 -8.23 9.48 -24.96
CA PRO A 199 -8.74 8.76 -26.12
C PRO A 199 -8.65 7.23 -26.03
N TYR A 200 -7.80 6.68 -25.16
CA TYR A 200 -7.65 5.24 -24.92
C TYR A 200 -8.63 4.69 -23.88
N ALA A 201 -9.38 5.54 -23.17
CA ALA A 201 -10.22 5.13 -22.03
C ALA A 201 -11.20 4.01 -22.39
N LYS A 202 -11.90 4.12 -23.52
CA LYS A 202 -12.84 3.09 -23.98
C LYS A 202 -12.16 1.75 -24.31
N ALA A 203 -10.96 1.80 -24.90
CA ALA A 203 -10.20 0.59 -25.21
C ALA A 203 -9.68 -0.07 -23.93
N TYR A 204 -9.27 0.74 -22.95
CA TYR A 204 -8.86 0.28 -21.63
C TYR A 204 -10.01 -0.36 -20.84
N GLU A 205 -11.20 0.25 -20.85
CA GLU A 205 -12.40 -0.33 -20.23
C GLU A 205 -12.71 -1.72 -20.83
N ALA A 206 -12.73 -1.82 -22.16
CA ALA A 206 -12.95 -3.10 -22.84
C ALA A 206 -11.86 -4.14 -22.54
N TYR A 207 -10.60 -3.70 -22.35
CA TYR A 207 -9.49 -4.55 -21.95
C TYR A 207 -9.69 -5.09 -20.52
N VAL A 208 -10.00 -4.23 -19.56
CA VAL A 208 -10.30 -4.64 -18.18
C VAL A 208 -11.49 -5.60 -18.14
N ASP A 209 -12.57 -5.30 -18.86
CA ASP A 209 -13.73 -6.19 -18.98
C ASP A 209 -13.34 -7.58 -19.49
N SER A 210 -12.38 -7.66 -20.43
CA SER A 210 -11.89 -8.94 -20.94
C SER A 210 -11.09 -9.72 -19.89
N LEU A 211 -10.23 -9.05 -19.12
CA LEU A 211 -9.46 -9.69 -18.03
C LEU A 211 -10.39 -10.19 -16.91
N LEU A 212 -11.48 -9.48 -16.64
CA LEU A 212 -12.45 -9.84 -15.61
C LEU A 212 -13.27 -11.09 -15.96
N GLN A 213 -13.36 -11.50 -17.23
CA GLN A 213 -14.10 -12.72 -17.61
C GLN A 213 -13.50 -13.97 -17.00
N ASP A 214 -12.17 -14.01 -16.88
CA ASP A 214 -11.42 -15.15 -16.32
C ASP A 214 -10.95 -14.91 -14.89
N PHE A 215 -11.16 -13.71 -14.35
CA PHE A 215 -10.72 -13.36 -13.00
C PHE A 215 -11.48 -14.17 -11.94
N LYS A 216 -10.73 -14.76 -11.02
CA LYS A 216 -11.27 -15.45 -9.85
C LYS A 216 -10.59 -14.92 -8.61
N ARG A 217 -11.39 -14.32 -7.71
CA ARG A 217 -10.92 -13.96 -6.38
C ARG A 217 -10.47 -15.23 -5.64
N LEU A 218 -9.33 -15.15 -4.97
CA LEU A 218 -8.86 -16.23 -4.11
C LEU A 218 -9.82 -16.42 -2.93
N PRO A 219 -10.08 -17.67 -2.51
CA PRO A 219 -11.00 -17.93 -1.42
C PRO A 219 -10.45 -17.35 -0.11
N THR A 220 -11.23 -16.52 0.56
CA THR A 220 -10.95 -16.11 1.94
C THR A 220 -11.33 -17.26 2.89
N ALA A 221 -10.44 -17.62 3.82
CA ALA A 221 -10.72 -18.68 4.76
C ALA A 221 -11.88 -18.29 5.70
N ALA A 222 -12.97 -19.05 5.69
CA ALA A 222 -14.01 -18.91 6.69
C ALA A 222 -13.43 -19.30 8.06
N SER A 223 -13.51 -18.39 9.02
CA SER A 223 -12.98 -18.62 10.36
C SER A 223 -14.09 -18.60 11.40
N ASP A 224 -14.21 -19.69 12.16
CA ASP A 224 -14.94 -19.68 13.42
C ASP A 224 -14.02 -19.08 14.50
N TYR A 225 -14.35 -17.88 14.93
CA TYR A 225 -13.57 -17.14 15.92
C TYR A 225 -13.92 -17.49 17.37
N GLY A 226 -15.00 -18.24 17.61
CA GLY A 226 -15.53 -18.45 18.95
C GLY A 226 -15.82 -17.14 19.69
N PHE A 227 -15.67 -17.14 21.02
CA PHE A 227 -15.85 -15.93 21.83
C PHE A 227 -14.59 -15.06 21.82
N LEU A 228 -14.72 -13.83 21.31
CA LEU A 228 -13.65 -12.84 21.25
C LEU A 228 -13.55 -12.05 22.57
N LYS A 229 -12.47 -12.25 23.30
CA LYS A 229 -12.01 -11.45 24.45
C LYS A 229 -11.12 -10.33 23.92
N GLY A 230 -11.75 -9.38 23.24
CA GLY A 230 -11.07 -8.33 22.50
C GLY A 230 -10.56 -7.19 23.37
N PHE A 231 -9.44 -6.58 22.95
CA PHE A 231 -8.93 -5.34 23.51
C PHE A 231 -8.69 -4.30 22.40
N ASN A 232 -9.04 -3.03 22.64
CA ASN A 232 -8.67 -1.93 21.75
C ASN A 232 -7.21 -1.56 22.02
N PHE A 233 -6.32 -1.86 21.08
CA PHE A 233 -4.91 -1.50 21.17
C PHE A 233 -4.73 -0.17 20.48
N ALA A 234 -4.75 0.91 21.26
CA ALA A 234 -4.59 2.27 20.76
C ALA A 234 -3.12 2.67 20.64
N HIS A 235 -2.83 3.55 19.69
CA HIS A 235 -1.50 4.08 19.44
C HIS A 235 -1.18 5.20 20.43
N GLU A 236 -0.55 4.84 21.55
CA GLU A 236 -0.24 5.80 22.64
C GLU A 236 1.25 6.25 22.65
N GLY A 237 2.06 5.77 21.70
CA GLY A 237 3.45 6.19 21.51
C GLY A 237 3.67 6.81 20.14
N TYR A 238 4.18 8.04 20.09
CA TYR A 238 4.31 8.81 18.84
C TYR A 238 5.73 8.83 18.27
N GLU A 239 6.64 8.04 18.85
CA GLU A 239 7.98 7.81 18.34
C GLU A 239 8.05 6.43 17.65
N VAL A 240 9.07 6.22 16.82
CA VAL A 240 9.23 4.95 16.09
C VAL A 240 9.33 3.74 17.02
N TYR A 241 10.04 3.84 18.14
CA TYR A 241 10.29 2.71 19.05
C TYR A 241 9.10 2.38 19.98
N ASN A 242 8.18 3.34 20.18
CA ASN A 242 7.05 3.18 21.10
C ASN A 242 5.66 3.27 20.43
N GLY A 243 5.58 3.57 19.13
CA GLY A 243 4.37 3.40 18.32
C GLY A 243 4.18 1.97 17.84
N TYR A 244 3.08 1.69 17.11
CA TYR A 244 2.71 0.36 16.62
C TYR A 244 3.83 -0.43 15.89
N ILE A 245 4.79 0.23 15.25
CA ILE A 245 5.90 -0.45 14.57
C ILE A 245 7.03 -0.90 15.51
N GLY A 246 7.12 -0.29 16.69
CA GLY A 246 8.27 -0.38 17.57
C GLY A 246 8.28 -1.59 18.50
N THR A 247 9.45 -1.87 19.06
CA THR A 247 9.65 -3.01 19.98
C THR A 247 8.79 -2.89 21.25
N GLU A 248 8.54 -1.68 21.77
CA GLU A 248 7.72 -1.50 22.97
C GLU A 248 6.25 -1.90 22.74
N ALA A 249 5.70 -1.64 21.55
CA ALA A 249 4.36 -2.11 21.18
C ALA A 249 4.30 -3.64 21.15
N ALA A 250 5.33 -4.29 20.58
CA ALA A 250 5.41 -5.75 20.55
C ALA A 250 5.52 -6.37 21.96
N LEU A 251 6.25 -5.73 22.89
CA LEU A 251 6.30 -6.14 24.29
C LEU A 251 4.94 -5.98 24.97
N SER A 252 4.26 -4.85 24.75
CA SER A 252 2.91 -4.60 25.27
C SER A 252 1.91 -5.65 24.80
N LEU A 253 1.96 -6.05 23.52
CA LEU A 253 1.11 -7.13 22.97
C LEU A 253 1.38 -8.49 23.62
N LYS A 254 2.65 -8.81 23.90
CA LYS A 254 3.03 -10.04 24.62
C LYS A 254 2.44 -10.07 26.02
N GLU A 255 2.53 -8.95 26.75
CA GLU A 255 1.94 -8.84 28.08
C GLU A 255 0.40 -8.92 28.03
N LEU A 256 -0.23 -8.21 27.08
CA LEU A 256 -1.68 -8.25 26.87
C LEU A 256 -2.16 -9.68 26.63
N ARG A 257 -1.42 -10.48 25.85
CA ARG A 257 -1.76 -11.89 25.58
C ARG A 257 -1.82 -12.74 26.86
N THR A 258 -1.04 -12.42 27.90
CA THR A 258 -1.03 -13.15 29.18
C THR A 258 -2.32 -12.97 29.99
N THR A 259 -3.09 -11.90 29.72
CA THR A 259 -4.38 -11.63 30.39
C THR A 259 -5.50 -12.56 29.96
N GLY A 260 -5.26 -13.40 28.93
CA GLY A 260 -6.28 -14.21 28.28
C GLY A 260 -7.01 -13.49 27.13
N CYS A 261 -6.56 -12.29 26.77
CA CYS A 261 -6.92 -11.62 25.52
C CYS A 261 -6.63 -12.54 24.32
N ASN A 262 -7.61 -12.70 23.43
CA ASN A 262 -7.48 -13.53 22.21
C ASN A 262 -7.80 -12.75 20.94
N ALA A 263 -8.07 -11.45 21.05
CA ALA A 263 -8.37 -10.60 19.91
C ALA A 263 -7.94 -9.16 20.16
N LEU A 264 -7.53 -8.49 19.10
CA LEU A 264 -6.97 -7.15 19.12
C LEU A 264 -7.68 -6.29 18.09
N ALA A 265 -8.14 -5.11 18.49
CA ALA A 265 -8.52 -4.08 17.53
C ALA A 265 -7.36 -3.10 17.35
N ILE A 266 -6.80 -3.04 16.14
CA ILE A 266 -5.79 -2.05 15.75
C ILE A 266 -6.51 -0.87 15.12
N ILE A 267 -6.21 0.33 15.60
CA ILE A 267 -6.99 1.53 15.32
C ILE A 267 -6.06 2.53 14.66
N PRO A 268 -5.97 2.58 13.32
CA PRO A 268 -5.30 3.67 12.63
C PRO A 268 -6.23 4.88 12.46
N TYR A 269 -5.79 6.04 12.95
CA TYR A 269 -6.50 7.31 12.82
C TYR A 269 -6.16 8.04 11.53
N THR A 270 -7.19 8.66 10.94
CA THR A 270 -7.05 9.85 10.09
C THR A 270 -7.67 11.04 10.79
N TYR A 271 -7.48 12.23 10.22
CA TYR A 271 -7.91 13.49 10.82
C TYR A 271 -8.70 14.34 9.83
N THR A 272 -9.70 15.06 10.32
CA THR A 272 -10.39 16.10 9.54
C THR A 272 -10.64 17.37 10.37
N GLY A 273 -10.50 18.51 9.70
CA GLY A 273 -10.93 19.80 10.20
C GLY A 273 -12.34 20.19 9.76
N GLU A 274 -13.04 19.36 8.98
CA GLU A 274 -14.33 19.67 8.37
C GLU A 274 -15.37 18.62 8.75
N LEU A 275 -16.47 19.05 9.38
CA LEU A 275 -17.62 18.19 9.73
C LEU A 275 -18.87 18.53 8.90
N LYS A 276 -18.93 19.73 8.32
CA LYS A 276 -20.10 20.24 7.59
C LYS A 276 -19.83 20.48 6.10
N LYS A 277 -18.63 20.13 5.64
CA LYS A 277 -18.17 20.22 4.26
C LYS A 277 -17.36 18.98 3.91
N PRO A 278 -17.45 18.49 2.66
CA PRO A 278 -16.68 17.33 2.25
C PRO A 278 -15.21 17.72 2.08
N ALA A 279 -14.31 16.90 2.62
CA ALA A 279 -12.87 17.05 2.48
C ALA A 279 -12.22 15.66 2.38
N PRO A 280 -11.10 15.52 1.63
CA PRO A 280 -10.35 14.28 1.57
C PRO A 280 -9.75 13.93 2.94
N PHE A 281 -9.69 12.64 3.24
CA PHE A 281 -9.06 12.13 4.47
C PHE A 281 -7.59 11.79 4.19
N PRO A 282 -6.63 12.37 4.93
CA PRO A 282 -5.22 12.07 4.74
C PRO A 282 -4.86 10.62 5.06
N PHE A 283 -3.93 10.06 4.27
CA PHE A 283 -3.22 8.83 4.63
C PHE A 283 -2.00 9.21 5.47
N VAL A 284 -1.91 8.69 6.68
CA VAL A 284 -0.81 9.00 7.60
C VAL A 284 0.46 8.27 7.13
N GLN A 285 1.56 8.99 6.99
CA GLN A 285 2.82 8.47 6.43
C GLN A 285 4.07 8.74 7.29
N SER A 286 3.95 9.60 8.32
CA SER A 286 5.09 9.95 9.17
C SER A 286 5.61 8.74 9.94
N ALA A 287 6.92 8.66 10.12
CA ALA A 287 7.54 7.65 10.97
C ALA A 287 7.09 7.86 12.44
N GLY A 288 6.78 6.76 13.13
CA GLY A 288 6.24 6.80 14.51
C GLY A 288 4.72 6.98 14.59
N ALA A 289 4.05 7.28 13.47
CA ALA A 289 2.59 7.34 13.41
C ALA A 289 1.98 6.01 12.94
N GLU A 290 0.65 6.00 12.86
CA GLU A 290 -0.20 4.85 12.53
C GLU A 290 -0.25 4.57 11.01
N ASN A 291 0.89 4.67 10.33
CA ASN A 291 1.00 4.36 8.91
C ASN A 291 0.86 2.85 8.63
N ASP A 292 0.68 2.49 7.37
CA ASP A 292 0.41 1.11 6.93
C ASP A 292 1.45 0.11 7.48
N ALA A 293 2.73 0.44 7.40
CA ALA A 293 3.81 -0.43 7.90
C ALA A 293 3.69 -0.67 9.41
N SER A 294 3.34 0.36 10.18
CA SER A 294 3.09 0.23 11.62
C SER A 294 1.88 -0.67 11.92
N VAL A 295 0.79 -0.51 11.17
CA VAL A 295 -0.43 -1.33 11.30
C VAL A 295 -0.14 -2.79 10.98
N ILE A 296 0.53 -3.06 9.85
CA ILE A 296 0.93 -4.40 9.42
C ILE A 296 1.80 -5.07 10.49
N LYS A 297 2.81 -4.36 11.01
CA LYS A 297 3.72 -4.89 12.03
C LYS A 297 2.97 -5.35 13.28
N SER A 298 2.12 -4.48 13.83
CA SER A 298 1.32 -4.82 15.02
C SER A 298 0.32 -5.94 14.74
N ALA A 299 -0.30 -5.97 13.56
CA ALA A 299 -1.22 -7.04 13.16
C ALA A 299 -0.50 -8.39 13.09
N HIS A 300 0.71 -8.40 12.50
CA HIS A 300 1.51 -9.61 12.43
C HIS A 300 1.92 -10.12 13.80
N VAL A 301 2.46 -9.26 14.66
CA VAL A 301 2.85 -9.65 16.03
C VAL A 301 1.65 -10.21 16.80
N ALA A 302 0.47 -9.61 16.66
CA ALA A 302 -0.75 -10.12 17.28
C ALA A 302 -1.14 -11.52 16.75
N SER A 303 -1.05 -11.73 15.44
CA SER A 303 -1.31 -13.01 14.78
C SER A 303 -0.32 -14.10 15.22
N GLU A 304 0.98 -13.79 15.32
CA GLU A 304 2.01 -14.71 15.84
C GLU A 304 1.75 -15.13 17.30
N LEU A 305 1.12 -14.26 18.10
CA LEU A 305 0.68 -14.55 19.46
C LEU A 305 -0.64 -15.34 19.52
N GLY A 306 -1.20 -15.71 18.36
CA GLY A 306 -2.46 -16.43 18.22
C GLY A 306 -3.70 -15.59 18.53
N MET A 307 -3.59 -14.25 18.45
CA MET A 307 -4.73 -13.35 18.60
C MET A 307 -5.38 -13.05 17.24
N LYS A 308 -6.69 -12.82 17.26
CA LYS A 308 -7.47 -12.39 16.11
C LYS A 308 -7.41 -10.88 15.92
N VAL A 309 -7.21 -10.40 14.70
CA VAL A 309 -7.02 -8.98 14.42
C VAL A 309 -8.26 -8.37 13.77
N LEU A 310 -8.81 -7.35 14.42
CA LEU A 310 -9.77 -6.43 13.84
C LEU A 310 -9.03 -5.16 13.41
N LEU A 311 -9.02 -4.87 12.12
CA LEU A 311 -8.63 -3.55 11.64
C LEU A 311 -9.81 -2.59 11.80
N LYS A 312 -9.63 -1.53 12.59
CA LYS A 312 -10.67 -0.54 12.91
C LYS A 312 -10.19 0.87 12.60
N PRO A 313 -10.12 1.29 11.33
CA PRO A 313 -9.75 2.65 10.97
C PRO A 313 -10.74 3.65 11.57
N GLN A 314 -10.24 4.76 12.10
CA GLN A 314 -11.08 5.79 12.74
C GLN A 314 -10.77 7.19 12.23
N ILE A 315 -11.78 8.06 12.29
CA ILE A 315 -11.65 9.47 11.94
C ILE A 315 -11.70 10.28 13.23
N TRP A 316 -10.70 11.13 13.44
CA TRP A 316 -10.68 12.08 14.54
C TRP A 316 -10.86 13.51 14.03
N SER A 317 -11.57 14.32 14.81
CA SER A 317 -11.72 15.76 14.57
C SER A 317 -11.65 16.53 15.87
N TRP A 318 -10.97 17.68 15.86
CA TRP A 318 -10.98 18.60 17.00
C TRP A 318 -12.26 19.43 17.10
N LYS A 319 -13.15 19.37 16.10
CA LYS A 319 -14.40 20.14 16.05
C LYS A 319 -15.64 19.36 16.53
N GLY A 320 -15.49 18.07 16.82
CA GLY A 320 -16.61 17.17 17.14
C GLY A 320 -16.22 15.70 17.00
N TRP A 321 -17.19 14.83 16.80
CA TRP A 321 -17.00 13.37 16.65
C TRP A 321 -17.61 12.89 15.33
N PRO A 322 -17.31 11.65 14.85
CA PRO A 322 -17.81 11.16 13.56
C PRO A 322 -19.34 11.22 13.38
N GLY A 323 -20.11 11.21 14.47
CA GLY A 323 -21.57 11.37 14.39
C GLY A 323 -22.02 12.75 13.95
N ASP A 324 -21.18 13.78 14.06
CA ASP A 324 -21.51 15.16 13.72
C ASP A 324 -21.39 15.48 12.21
N PHE A 325 -20.86 14.54 11.41
CA PHE A 325 -20.77 14.72 9.95
C PHE A 325 -22.16 14.96 9.35
N GLU A 326 -22.33 16.12 8.73
CA GLU A 326 -23.61 16.52 8.14
C GLU A 326 -23.36 17.49 7.00
N MET A 327 -23.46 16.99 5.78
CA MET A 327 -23.17 17.77 4.57
C MET A 327 -24.32 18.72 4.22
N SER A 328 -24.01 19.80 3.51
CA SER A 328 -24.97 20.88 3.22
C SER A 328 -25.92 20.56 2.06
N SER A 329 -25.59 19.59 1.21
CA SER A 329 -26.41 19.16 0.08
C SER A 329 -26.17 17.69 -0.28
N GLN A 330 -26.97 17.14 -1.20
CA GLN A 330 -26.77 15.78 -1.69
C GLN A 330 -25.49 15.63 -2.52
N GLU A 331 -25.10 16.69 -3.25
CA GLU A 331 -23.83 16.75 -3.97
C GLU A 331 -22.65 16.70 -3.00
N ASP A 332 -22.72 17.45 -1.90
CA ASP A 332 -21.70 17.41 -0.85
C ASP A 332 -21.65 16.03 -0.16
N TRP A 333 -22.80 15.39 0.06
CA TRP A 333 -22.85 14.00 0.53
C TRP A 333 -22.17 13.05 -0.46
N GLY A 334 -22.40 13.20 -1.76
CA GLY A 334 -21.72 12.42 -2.78
C GLY A 334 -20.20 12.56 -2.73
N LEU A 335 -19.71 13.80 -2.60
CA LEU A 335 -18.27 14.07 -2.44
C LEU A 335 -17.70 13.50 -1.13
N PHE A 336 -18.43 13.64 -0.02
CA PHE A 336 -18.04 13.05 1.26
C PHE A 336 -17.86 11.54 1.14
N PHE A 337 -18.84 10.83 0.57
CA PHE A 337 -18.75 9.38 0.40
C PHE A 337 -17.71 8.97 -0.65
N GLN A 338 -17.40 9.78 -1.64
CA GLN A 338 -16.28 9.55 -2.53
C GLN A 338 -14.94 9.58 -1.76
N TYR A 339 -14.72 10.61 -0.93
CA TYR A 339 -13.52 10.72 -0.10
C TYR A 339 -13.44 9.60 0.94
N TYR A 340 -14.56 9.30 1.59
CA TYR A 340 -14.63 8.23 2.58
C TYR A 340 -14.38 6.86 1.95
N SER A 341 -14.97 6.57 0.78
CA SER A 341 -14.77 5.31 0.06
C SER A 341 -13.31 5.12 -0.32
N ASN A 342 -12.67 6.14 -0.90
CA ASN A 342 -11.25 6.07 -1.22
C ASN A 342 -10.36 5.78 0.01
N TRP A 343 -10.70 6.37 1.16
CA TRP A 343 -9.98 6.15 2.41
C TRP A 343 -10.26 4.77 3.04
N ILE A 344 -11.52 4.35 3.13
CA ILE A 344 -11.88 3.08 3.79
C ILE A 344 -11.50 1.87 2.93
N TYR A 345 -11.58 1.97 1.60
CA TYR A 345 -11.16 0.91 0.67
C TYR A 345 -9.66 0.66 0.71
N HIS A 346 -8.85 1.68 1.02
CA HIS A 346 -7.42 1.48 1.30
C HIS A 346 -7.22 0.44 2.41
N TYR A 347 -7.88 0.64 3.55
CA TYR A 347 -7.72 -0.24 4.70
C TYR A 347 -8.43 -1.58 4.52
N ALA A 348 -9.52 -1.64 3.75
CA ALA A 348 -10.14 -2.90 3.38
C ALA A 348 -9.18 -3.75 2.53
N LEU A 349 -8.52 -3.14 1.54
CA LEU A 349 -7.49 -3.81 0.74
C LEU A 349 -6.28 -4.21 1.59
N LEU A 350 -5.83 -3.33 2.50
CA LEU A 350 -4.74 -3.64 3.44
C LEU A 350 -5.08 -4.86 4.33
N ALA A 351 -6.31 -4.93 4.85
CA ALA A 351 -6.76 -6.06 5.65
C ALA A 351 -6.77 -7.38 4.85
N GLU A 352 -7.21 -7.36 3.59
CA GLU A 352 -7.18 -8.53 2.71
C GLU A 352 -5.74 -8.95 2.36
N MET A 353 -4.88 -7.99 1.98
CA MET A 353 -3.46 -8.24 1.63
C MET A 353 -2.67 -8.88 2.79
N TYR A 354 -2.97 -8.45 4.02
CA TYR A 354 -2.25 -8.89 5.22
C TYR A 354 -3.06 -9.84 6.11
N HIS A 355 -4.09 -10.48 5.53
CA HIS A 355 -4.87 -11.56 6.14
C HIS A 355 -5.42 -11.22 7.54
N MET A 356 -5.89 -10.00 7.74
CA MET A 356 -6.51 -9.58 9.01
C MET A 356 -7.91 -10.20 9.13
N ASP A 357 -8.23 -10.72 10.32
CA ASP A 357 -9.42 -11.55 10.54
C ASP A 357 -10.75 -10.80 10.37
N MET A 358 -10.78 -9.51 10.71
CA MET A 358 -11.99 -8.69 10.69
C MET A 358 -11.68 -7.25 10.26
N PHE A 359 -12.68 -6.60 9.67
CA PHE A 359 -12.61 -5.21 9.24
C PHE A 359 -13.82 -4.41 9.73
N CYS A 360 -13.58 -3.24 10.33
CA CYS A 360 -14.64 -2.31 10.72
C CYS A 360 -14.79 -1.22 9.66
N ALA A 361 -15.89 -1.27 8.90
CA ALA A 361 -16.14 -0.35 7.80
C ALA A 361 -16.51 1.08 8.24
N GLY A 362 -16.71 1.35 9.54
CA GLY A 362 -17.05 2.68 10.05
C GLY A 362 -17.39 2.68 11.54
N VAL A 363 -17.16 3.81 12.21
CA VAL A 363 -17.36 3.97 13.66
C VAL A 363 -18.20 5.22 13.91
N GLU A 364 -19.38 5.05 14.51
CA GLU A 364 -20.19 6.12 15.10
C GLU A 364 -20.71 7.21 14.14
N PHE A 365 -20.78 6.96 12.83
CA PHE A 365 -21.31 7.88 11.82
C PHE A 365 -22.83 8.08 11.89
N GLN A 366 -23.37 8.53 13.01
CA GLN A 366 -24.82 8.59 13.28
C GLN A 366 -25.59 9.34 12.19
N GLN A 367 -25.25 10.61 11.92
CA GLN A 367 -25.99 11.41 10.93
C GLN A 367 -25.81 10.89 9.51
N ALA A 368 -24.58 10.56 9.10
CA ALA A 368 -24.33 9.99 7.78
C ALA A 368 -25.05 8.64 7.59
N THR A 369 -25.17 7.82 8.62
CA THR A 369 -25.90 6.54 8.56
C THR A 369 -27.41 6.76 8.38
N LEU A 370 -27.99 7.68 9.15
CA LEU A 370 -29.42 7.98 9.08
C LEU A 370 -29.81 8.66 7.76
N GLN A 371 -28.96 9.56 7.26
CA GLN A 371 -29.25 10.37 6.06
C GLN A 371 -28.85 9.68 4.76
N GLN A 372 -27.82 8.82 4.77
CA GLN A 372 -27.25 8.21 3.55
C GLN A 372 -27.09 6.67 3.68
N PRO A 373 -28.16 5.92 4.01
CA PRO A 373 -28.07 4.48 4.24
C PRO A 373 -27.65 3.68 2.99
N GLU A 374 -28.01 4.14 1.79
CA GLU A 374 -27.64 3.45 0.54
C GLU A 374 -26.14 3.57 0.24
N ALA A 375 -25.50 4.69 0.59
CA ALA A 375 -24.06 4.85 0.43
C ALA A 375 -23.29 3.85 1.32
N TRP A 376 -23.74 3.63 2.55
CA TRP A 376 -23.18 2.60 3.43
C TRP A 376 -23.39 1.18 2.91
N LYS A 377 -24.58 0.86 2.40
CA LYS A 377 -24.84 -0.45 1.77
C LYS A 377 -23.92 -0.70 0.58
N HIS A 378 -23.69 0.33 -0.24
CA HIS A 378 -22.76 0.25 -1.35
C HIS A 378 -21.32 0.00 -0.87
N ILE A 379 -20.81 0.76 0.10
CA ILE A 379 -19.48 0.55 0.70
C ILE A 379 -19.32 -0.87 1.24
N ILE A 380 -20.31 -1.36 1.99
CA ILE A 380 -20.30 -2.72 2.56
C ILE A 380 -20.32 -3.78 1.44
N HIS A 381 -21.01 -3.52 0.32
CA HIS A 381 -21.01 -4.42 -0.83
C HIS A 381 -19.63 -4.47 -1.52
N VAL A 382 -18.97 -3.32 -1.69
CA VAL A 382 -17.64 -3.24 -2.32
C VAL A 382 -16.55 -3.90 -1.45
N ILE A 383 -16.65 -3.77 -0.12
CA ILE A 383 -15.68 -4.35 0.82
C ILE A 383 -15.79 -5.88 0.92
N LYS A 384 -16.99 -6.44 0.74
CA LYS A 384 -17.26 -7.87 0.87
C LYS A 384 -16.88 -8.63 -0.39
#